data_AF-A0A3Q4M2Q2-F1
#
_entry.id   AF-A0A3Q4M2Q2-F1
#
_cell.length_a   1.000
_cell.length_b   1.000
_cell.length_c   1.000
_cell.angle_alpha   90.00
_cell.angle_beta   90.00
_cell.angle_gamma   90.00
#
_symmetry.space_group_name_H-M   'P 1'
#
loop_
_entity.id
_entity.type
_entity.pdbx_description
1 polymer ?
#
loop_
_entity_poly.entity_id
_entity_poly.type
_entity_poly.pdbx_seq_one_letter_code
_entity_poly.pdbx_strand_id
1 'polypeptide(L)'
;MSVQFYGWEVVDDGASFTGVLLEPSQRPQNRGVYTMYHGTSVASARLIIANGFQQSQRGMLGKGVYVSRDKKKAQCYPLNSSSSDRVVFELRVRVGRVKRIDKDNHPMQFTWHTHGYDTAWVPPKCGMMAVKSGKEEDCVFDPKRVTVVGIADAPDTTIRTELQELLNGCLLFGSL
;
A
#
# COMPACT_ATOMS: atom_id res chain seq x y z
N MET A 1 2.88 41.83 -0.31
CA MET A 1 1.87 41.01 -1.01
C MET A 1 1.53 39.84 -0.12
N SER A 2 0.32 39.79 0.42
CA SER A 2 -0.17 38.69 1.27
C SER A 2 -1.04 37.77 0.43
N VAL A 3 -0.70 36.48 0.37
CA VAL A 3 -1.55 35.47 -0.25
C VAL A 3 -2.35 34.80 0.86
N GLN A 4 -3.67 34.91 0.78
CA GLN A 4 -4.60 34.24 1.70
C GLN A 4 -5.01 32.92 1.03
N PHE A 5 -4.55 31.80 1.58
CA PHE A 5 -4.85 30.46 1.07
C PHE A 5 -6.00 29.85 1.86
N TYR A 6 -7.09 29.50 1.17
CA TYR A 6 -8.22 28.78 1.73
C TYR A 6 -8.11 27.30 1.35
N GLY A 7 -8.03 26.43 2.36
CA GLY A 7 -8.58 25.07 2.25
C GLY A 7 -7.65 23.90 1.90
N TRP A 8 -6.33 24.07 1.75
CA TRP A 8 -5.43 22.93 1.53
C TRP A 8 -4.17 23.00 2.39
N GLU A 9 -3.90 21.94 3.15
CA GLU A 9 -2.62 21.73 3.84
C GLU A 9 -1.64 21.08 2.87
N VAL A 10 -0.63 21.84 2.44
CA VAL A 10 0.50 21.27 1.70
C VAL A 10 1.39 20.56 2.71
N VAL A 11 1.21 19.25 2.85
CA VAL A 11 2.13 18.40 3.61
C VAL A 11 3.33 18.10 2.72
N ASP A 12 4.38 18.94 2.81
CA ASP A 12 5.71 18.54 2.35
C ASP A 12 6.26 17.50 3.33
N ASP A 13 5.99 16.22 3.06
CA ASP A 13 6.54 15.10 3.83
C ASP A 13 8.01 14.79 3.44
N GLY A 14 8.64 15.69 2.68
CA GLY A 14 9.99 15.55 2.16
C GLY A 14 10.11 14.44 1.13
N ALA A 15 9.02 14.02 0.48
CA ALA A 15 9.04 13.06 -0.62
C ALA A 15 9.79 13.63 -1.83
N SER A 16 11.11 13.54 -1.81
CA SER A 16 11.99 14.19 -2.79
C SER A 16 12.15 13.40 -4.10
N PHE A 17 11.59 12.19 -4.21
CA PHE A 17 11.74 11.32 -5.37
C PHE A 17 10.38 10.98 -5.98
N THR A 18 9.81 11.91 -6.74
CA THR A 18 8.61 11.65 -7.55
C THR A 18 8.97 10.74 -8.72
N GLY A 19 8.35 9.55 -8.80
CA GLY A 19 8.36 8.73 -10.01
C GLY A 19 9.53 7.75 -10.17
N VAL A 20 10.25 7.40 -9.10
CA VAL A 20 11.21 6.28 -9.16
C VAL A 20 10.44 4.96 -9.14
N LEU A 21 10.36 4.29 -10.28
CA LEU A 21 9.89 2.90 -10.33
C LEU A 21 11.00 2.01 -9.76
N LEU A 22 10.87 1.61 -8.49
CA LEU A 22 11.73 0.56 -7.94
C LEU A 22 11.15 -0.80 -8.29
N GLU A 23 11.97 -1.62 -8.93
CA GLU A 23 11.68 -3.03 -9.17
C GLU A 23 11.52 -3.78 -7.84
N PRO A 24 10.74 -4.89 -7.83
CA PRO A 24 10.65 -5.76 -6.66
C PRO A 24 12.05 -6.15 -6.17
N SER A 25 12.24 -6.25 -4.86
CA SER A 25 13.51 -6.59 -4.19
C SER A 25 14.54 -5.47 -4.04
N GLN A 26 14.36 -4.32 -4.69
CA GLN A 26 15.25 -3.18 -4.46
C GLN A 26 15.00 -2.57 -3.09
N ARG A 27 16.04 -2.12 -2.39
CA ARG A 27 15.87 -1.45 -1.08
C ARG A 27 15.06 -0.16 -1.25
N PRO A 28 13.92 0.02 -0.55
CA PRO A 28 13.20 1.28 -0.55
C PRO A 28 14.11 2.42 -0.08
N GLN A 29 14.02 3.54 -0.79
CA GLN A 29 14.65 4.78 -0.38
C GLN A 29 13.70 5.52 0.57
N ASN A 30 14.27 6.15 1.60
CA ASN A 30 13.46 6.97 2.49
C ASN A 30 12.81 8.10 1.71
N ARG A 31 11.54 8.36 2.01
CA ARG A 31 10.70 9.38 1.39
C ARG A 31 10.50 9.16 -0.12
N GLY A 32 10.55 7.90 -0.56
CA GLY A 32 10.16 7.52 -1.92
C GLY A 32 8.66 7.49 -2.14
N VAL A 33 8.25 7.61 -3.40
CA VAL A 33 6.89 7.35 -3.86
C VAL A 33 6.92 6.22 -4.87
N TYR A 34 6.23 5.11 -4.58
CA TYR A 34 6.30 3.89 -5.37
C TYR A 34 4.94 3.44 -5.87
N THR A 35 4.93 2.88 -7.08
CA THR A 35 3.83 2.02 -7.54
C THR A 35 3.92 0.69 -6.79
N MET A 36 2.84 0.34 -6.09
CA MET A 36 2.71 -0.91 -5.34
C MET A 36 1.33 -1.52 -5.59
N TYR A 37 1.11 -2.72 -5.07
CA TYR A 37 -0.08 -3.50 -5.29
C TYR A 37 -0.65 -4.05 -3.98
N HIS A 38 -1.98 -4.12 -3.93
CA HIS A 38 -2.73 -4.73 -2.83
C HIS A 38 -3.83 -5.62 -3.40
N GLY A 39 -3.80 -6.90 -3.04
CA GLY A 39 -4.85 -7.86 -3.38
C GLY A 39 -5.93 -7.90 -2.31
N THR A 40 -7.19 -7.84 -2.73
CA THR A 40 -8.35 -7.81 -1.82
C THR A 40 -9.59 -8.44 -2.46
N SER A 41 -10.67 -8.59 -1.69
CA SER A 41 -11.93 -9.10 -2.21
C SER A 41 -12.67 -8.05 -3.05
N VAL A 42 -13.61 -8.45 -3.92
CA VAL A 42 -14.43 -7.48 -4.68
C VAL A 42 -15.23 -6.59 -3.74
N ALA A 43 -15.82 -7.17 -2.69
CA ALA A 43 -16.58 -6.42 -1.69
C ALA A 43 -15.69 -5.42 -0.93
N SER A 44 -14.50 -5.84 -0.50
CA SER A 44 -13.53 -4.95 0.16
C SER A 44 -13.01 -3.87 -0.79
N ALA A 45 -12.86 -4.17 -2.08
CA ALA A 45 -12.43 -3.19 -3.08
C ALA A 45 -13.41 -2.00 -3.16
N ARG A 46 -14.72 -2.28 -3.23
CA ARG A 46 -15.76 -1.23 -3.22
C ARG A 46 -15.67 -0.36 -1.96
N LEU A 47 -15.51 -0.98 -0.79
CA LEU A 47 -15.39 -0.26 0.48
C LEU A 47 -14.13 0.59 0.56
N ILE A 48 -13.00 0.10 0.05
CA ILE A 48 -11.73 0.83 0.03
C ILE A 48 -11.81 2.03 -0.92
N ILE A 49 -12.45 1.88 -2.09
CA ILE A 49 -12.66 3.02 -3.01
C ILE A 49 -13.53 4.09 -2.35
N ALA A 50 -14.62 3.69 -1.69
CA ALA A 50 -15.56 4.62 -1.08
C ALA A 50 -15.03 5.32 0.18
N ASN A 51 -14.29 4.60 1.04
CA ASN A 51 -13.95 5.06 2.39
C ASN A 51 -12.43 5.23 2.62
N GLY A 52 -11.62 4.86 1.63
CA GLY A 52 -10.18 4.73 1.79
C GLY A 52 -9.77 3.44 2.52
N PHE A 53 -8.46 3.22 2.62
CA PHE A 53 -7.91 2.11 3.37
C PHE A 53 -8.11 2.27 4.89
N GLN A 54 -8.28 1.15 5.58
CA GLN A 54 -8.16 1.07 7.03
C GLN A 54 -6.99 0.17 7.42
N GLN A 55 -6.39 0.46 8.57
CA GLN A 55 -5.32 -0.38 9.11
C GLN A 55 -5.87 -1.78 9.42
N SER A 56 -5.14 -2.82 9.03
CA SER A 56 -5.34 -4.14 9.63
C SER A 56 -5.02 -4.06 11.12
N GLN A 57 -5.73 -4.84 11.94
CA GLN A 57 -5.47 -4.90 13.39
C GLN A 57 -4.26 -5.78 13.74
N ARG A 58 -3.88 -6.66 12.82
CA ARG A 58 -2.81 -7.66 12.99
C ARG A 58 -2.10 -7.90 11.66
N GLY A 59 -0.94 -8.52 11.76
CA GLY A 59 -0.10 -8.93 10.64
C GLY A 59 1.33 -9.16 11.11
N MET A 60 2.19 -9.70 10.26
CA MET A 60 3.57 -10.04 10.66
C MET A 60 4.46 -8.83 10.98
N LEU A 61 4.00 -7.63 10.64
CA LEU A 61 4.63 -6.33 10.88
C LEU A 61 3.74 -5.44 11.78
N GLY A 62 2.72 -6.00 12.42
CA GLY A 62 1.76 -5.26 13.23
C GLY A 62 0.63 -4.63 12.41
N LYS A 63 0.06 -3.55 12.94
CA LYS A 63 -1.07 -2.84 12.31
C LYS A 63 -0.61 -1.95 11.16
N GLY A 64 -1.37 -1.91 10.08
CA GLY A 64 -1.12 -1.04 8.93
C GLY A 64 -1.78 -1.54 7.65
N VAL A 65 -1.41 -0.92 6.53
CA VAL A 65 -1.84 -1.32 5.18
C VAL A 65 -0.72 -2.13 4.53
N TYR A 66 -1.01 -3.38 4.23
CA TYR A 66 -0.06 -4.31 3.62
C TYR A 66 -0.04 -4.14 2.10
N VAL A 67 1.13 -3.89 1.54
CA VAL A 67 1.33 -3.67 0.11
C VAL A 67 2.58 -4.40 -0.37
N SER A 68 2.71 -4.59 -1.68
CA SER A 68 3.89 -5.22 -2.28
C SER A 68 4.20 -4.59 -3.64
N ARG A 69 5.49 -4.53 -4.02
CA ARG A 69 5.87 -4.20 -5.40
C ARG A 69 5.74 -5.39 -6.34
N ASP A 70 5.66 -6.62 -5.82
CA ASP A 70 5.38 -7.82 -6.61
C ASP A 70 3.86 -7.97 -6.86
N LYS A 71 3.39 -7.56 -8.05
CA LYS A 71 2.00 -7.74 -8.47
C LYS A 71 1.53 -9.19 -8.37
N LYS A 72 2.39 -10.17 -8.72
CA LYS A 72 2.03 -11.59 -8.65
C LYS A 72 1.84 -12.05 -7.22
N LYS A 73 2.56 -11.46 -6.24
CA LYS A 73 2.29 -11.68 -4.82
C LYS A 73 0.92 -11.13 -4.45
N ALA A 74 0.59 -9.91 -4.86
CA ALA A 74 -0.70 -9.30 -4.55
C ALA A 74 -1.88 -10.11 -5.12
N GLN A 75 -1.76 -10.67 -6.33
CA GLN A 75 -2.77 -11.54 -6.95
C GLN A 75 -3.12 -12.81 -6.14
N CYS A 76 -2.25 -13.24 -5.23
CA CYS A 76 -2.53 -14.38 -4.36
C CYS A 76 -3.49 -14.05 -3.21
N TYR A 77 -3.79 -12.76 -2.96
CA TYR A 77 -4.63 -12.34 -1.85
C TYR A 77 -6.05 -11.97 -2.29
N PRO A 78 -7.07 -12.30 -1.48
CA PRO A 78 -6.98 -13.05 -0.22
C PRO A 78 -6.66 -14.54 -0.44
N LEU A 79 -5.77 -15.13 0.39
CA LEU A 79 -5.23 -16.49 0.16
C LEU A 79 -6.29 -17.60 0.04
N ASN A 80 -7.38 -17.50 0.81
CA ASN A 80 -8.44 -18.51 0.88
C ASN A 80 -9.72 -18.09 0.12
N SER A 81 -9.59 -17.18 -0.85
CA SER A 81 -10.70 -16.75 -1.71
C SER A 81 -10.66 -17.44 -3.08
N SER A 82 -11.80 -17.56 -3.74
CA SER A 82 -11.88 -17.92 -5.16
C SER A 82 -11.18 -16.87 -6.01
N SER A 83 -10.59 -17.25 -7.15
CA SER A 83 -10.09 -16.28 -8.14
C SER A 83 -11.19 -15.35 -8.65
N SER A 84 -12.45 -15.80 -8.62
CA SER A 84 -13.62 -15.01 -8.99
C SER A 84 -13.92 -13.84 -8.03
N ASP A 85 -13.25 -13.77 -6.89
CA ASP A 85 -13.42 -12.72 -5.87
C ASP A 85 -12.13 -11.93 -5.62
N ARG A 86 -11.11 -12.05 -6.48
CA ARG A 86 -9.83 -11.34 -6.27
C ARG A 86 -9.70 -10.11 -7.15
N VAL A 87 -9.44 -8.98 -6.51
CA VAL A 87 -9.11 -7.71 -7.15
C VAL A 87 -7.71 -7.31 -6.73
N VAL A 88 -6.93 -6.75 -7.65
CA VAL A 88 -5.64 -6.14 -7.33
C VAL A 88 -5.68 -4.66 -7.66
N PHE A 89 -5.48 -3.83 -6.64
CA PHE A 89 -5.27 -2.41 -6.81
C PHE A 89 -3.86 -2.09 -7.27
N GLU A 90 -3.74 -1.10 -8.15
CA GLU A 90 -2.51 -0.34 -8.35
C GLU A 90 -2.54 0.88 -7.41
N LEU A 91 -1.45 1.08 -6.68
CA LEU A 91 -1.36 2.05 -5.60
C LEU A 91 -0.18 3.00 -5.83
N ARG A 92 -0.38 4.27 -5.50
CA ARG A 92 0.70 5.23 -5.27
C ARG A 92 0.95 5.32 -3.77
N VAL A 93 2.13 4.88 -3.33
CA VAL A 93 2.47 4.77 -1.91
C VAL A 93 3.61 5.73 -1.54
N ARG A 94 3.36 6.64 -0.58
CA ARG A 94 4.39 7.50 0.03
C ARG A 94 5.01 6.81 1.24
N VAL A 95 6.15 6.16 1.08
CA VAL A 95 6.70 5.26 2.11
C VAL A 95 7.35 5.94 3.32
N GLY A 96 7.60 7.26 3.25
CA GLY A 96 8.20 8.01 4.36
C GLY A 96 9.51 7.38 4.88
N ARG A 97 9.70 7.35 6.20
CA ARG A 97 10.84 6.69 6.85
C ARG A 97 10.61 5.17 6.88
N VAL A 98 11.49 4.42 6.23
CA VAL A 98 11.36 2.96 6.12
C VAL A 98 12.22 2.23 7.16
N LYS A 99 11.61 1.32 7.91
CA LYS A 99 12.30 0.39 8.80
C LYS A 99 12.47 -0.96 8.13
N ARG A 100 13.72 -1.37 7.90
CA ARG A 100 14.04 -2.74 7.50
C ARG A 100 13.79 -3.69 8.67
N ILE A 101 13.05 -4.77 8.41
CA ILE A 101 12.76 -5.88 9.32
C ILE A 101 13.22 -7.17 8.60
N ASP A 102 14.39 -7.69 8.94
CA ASP A 102 15.09 -8.72 8.15
C ASP A 102 15.57 -9.92 8.95
N LYS A 103 15.03 -10.12 10.15
CA LYS A 103 15.25 -11.29 10.99
C LYS A 103 14.01 -11.62 11.80
N ASP A 104 13.84 -12.88 12.14
CA ASP A 104 12.83 -13.29 13.11
C ASP A 104 13.09 -12.63 14.47
N ASN A 105 12.03 -12.37 15.23
CA ASN A 105 12.09 -11.68 16.53
C ASN A 105 12.80 -10.32 16.45
N HIS A 106 12.65 -9.59 15.33
CA HIS A 106 13.20 -8.25 15.22
C HIS A 106 12.60 -7.35 16.32
N PRO A 107 13.40 -6.61 17.11
CA PRO A 107 12.92 -5.88 18.30
C PRO A 107 11.86 -4.83 17.99
N MET A 108 11.81 -4.37 16.74
CA MET A 108 10.85 -3.39 16.25
C MET A 108 9.81 -3.96 15.27
N GLN A 109 9.65 -5.29 15.20
CA GLN A 109 8.76 -5.95 14.23
C GLN A 109 7.32 -5.42 14.30
N PHE A 110 6.84 -5.07 15.51
CA PHE A 110 5.48 -4.59 15.75
C PHE A 110 5.42 -3.12 16.22
N THR A 111 6.57 -2.51 16.53
CA THR A 111 6.67 -1.20 17.19
C THR A 111 7.41 -0.15 16.36
N TRP A 112 7.80 -0.45 15.12
CA TRP A 112 8.50 0.49 14.23
C TRP A 112 7.79 1.85 14.10
N HIS A 113 6.46 1.86 14.07
CA HIS A 113 5.68 3.10 13.97
C HIS A 113 5.81 4.01 15.19
N THR A 114 5.86 3.45 16.41
CA THR A 114 6.05 4.26 17.64
C THR A 114 7.46 4.86 17.74
N HIS A 115 8.39 4.38 16.92
CA HIS A 115 9.75 4.91 16.80
C HIS A 115 9.90 5.88 15.62
N GLY A 116 8.78 6.35 15.06
CA GLY A 116 8.75 7.38 14.02
C GLY A 116 9.07 6.89 12.62
N TYR A 117 8.88 5.60 12.33
CA TYR A 117 8.91 5.06 10.97
C TYR A 117 7.50 5.02 10.38
N ASP A 118 7.38 5.34 9.10
CA ASP A 118 6.10 5.38 8.37
C ASP A 118 5.76 4.03 7.72
N THR A 119 6.80 3.26 7.36
CA THR A 119 6.67 1.95 6.73
C THR A 119 7.66 0.96 7.33
N ALA A 120 7.23 -0.27 7.58
CA ALA A 120 8.12 -1.42 7.77
C ALA A 120 8.26 -2.21 6.47
N TRP A 121 9.47 -2.68 6.18
CA TRP A 121 9.79 -3.43 4.97
C TRP A 121 10.59 -4.69 5.30
N VAL A 122 10.11 -5.83 4.80
CA VAL A 122 10.84 -7.11 4.81
C VAL A 122 11.50 -7.31 3.45
N PRO A 123 12.85 -7.42 3.39
CA PRO A 123 13.54 -7.72 2.15
C PRO A 123 13.20 -9.14 1.66
N PRO A 124 13.21 -9.38 0.33
CA PRO A 124 13.06 -10.73 -0.16
C PRO A 124 14.29 -11.57 0.19
N LYS A 125 14.08 -12.88 0.33
CA LYS A 125 15.13 -13.88 0.60
C LYS A 125 16.01 -13.54 1.81
N CYS A 126 15.49 -12.81 2.80
CA CYS A 126 16.23 -12.46 4.03
C CYS A 126 16.35 -13.61 5.05
N GLY A 127 15.76 -14.77 4.77
CA GLY A 127 15.85 -15.95 5.63
C GLY A 127 14.90 -15.95 6.84
N MET A 128 14.00 -14.95 6.94
CA MET A 128 12.97 -14.93 8.00
C MET A 128 12.00 -16.10 7.87
N MET A 129 11.91 -16.93 8.91
CA MET A 129 10.97 -18.05 8.99
C MET A 129 9.51 -17.58 9.02
N ALA A 130 9.24 -16.40 9.59
CA ALA A 130 7.92 -15.77 9.57
C ALA A 130 7.43 -15.47 8.13
N VAL A 131 8.34 -15.38 7.15
CA VAL A 131 8.02 -15.16 5.74
C VAL A 131 8.41 -16.38 4.92
N LYS A 132 7.66 -17.47 5.07
CA LYS A 132 7.91 -18.75 4.39
C LYS A 132 8.06 -18.63 2.86
N SER A 133 7.37 -17.66 2.25
CA SER A 133 7.44 -17.42 0.82
C SER A 133 8.78 -16.80 0.36
N GLY A 134 9.56 -16.23 1.29
CA GLY A 134 10.76 -15.46 0.99
C GLY A 134 10.51 -14.19 0.18
N LYS A 135 9.25 -13.78 -0.01
CA LYS A 135 8.89 -12.59 -0.79
C LYS A 135 8.88 -11.35 0.10
N GLU A 136 9.23 -10.21 -0.49
CA GLU A 136 9.19 -8.93 0.21
C GLU A 136 7.78 -8.52 0.64
N GLU A 137 7.69 -7.75 1.71
CA GLU A 137 6.44 -7.23 2.25
C GLU A 137 6.63 -5.84 2.85
N ASP A 138 5.71 -4.94 2.53
CA ASP A 138 5.68 -3.59 3.07
C ASP A 138 4.40 -3.41 3.89
N CYS A 139 4.53 -2.78 5.06
CA CYS A 139 3.39 -2.40 5.91
C CYS A 139 3.48 -0.90 6.20
N VAL A 140 2.54 -0.14 5.65
CA VAL A 140 2.45 1.32 5.78
C VAL A 140 1.54 1.65 6.96
N PHE A 141 1.98 2.53 7.86
CA PHE A 141 1.23 2.78 9.09
C PHE A 141 -0.04 3.58 8.82
N ASP A 142 0.10 4.80 8.28
CA ASP A 142 -1.00 5.70 8.01
C ASP A 142 -1.63 5.38 6.64
N PRO A 143 -2.91 4.95 6.58
CA PRO A 143 -3.61 4.70 5.33
C PRO A 143 -3.63 5.90 4.37
N LYS A 144 -3.54 7.14 4.87
CA LYS A 144 -3.51 8.36 4.03
C LYS A 144 -2.25 8.46 3.15
N ARG A 145 -1.24 7.64 3.41
CA ARG A 145 -0.03 7.51 2.57
C ARG A 145 -0.22 6.56 1.38
N VAL A 146 -1.38 5.90 1.28
CA VAL A 146 -1.70 4.90 0.25
C VAL A 146 -2.88 5.39 -0.58
N THR A 147 -2.65 5.68 -1.86
CA THR A 147 -3.69 6.13 -2.79
C THR A 147 -3.96 5.05 -3.83
N VAL A 148 -5.22 4.66 -4.01
CA VAL A 148 -5.64 3.83 -5.14
C VAL A 148 -5.59 4.67 -6.41
N VAL A 149 -4.82 4.22 -7.40
CA VAL A 149 -4.65 4.93 -8.69
C VAL A 149 -5.15 4.11 -9.88
N GLY A 150 -5.46 2.84 -9.68
CA GLY A 150 -6.06 2.03 -10.73
C GLY A 150 -6.44 0.62 -10.29
N ILE A 151 -7.12 -0.10 -11.19
CA ILE A 151 -7.44 -1.52 -11.07
C ILE A 151 -6.47 -2.32 -11.93
N ALA A 152 -5.47 -2.92 -11.27
CA ALA A 152 -4.39 -3.66 -11.93
C ALA A 152 -4.86 -5.04 -12.42
N ASP A 153 -5.79 -5.67 -11.70
CA ASP A 153 -6.37 -6.96 -12.03
C ASP A 153 -7.76 -7.11 -11.39
N ALA A 154 -8.65 -7.84 -12.07
CA ALA A 154 -10.01 -8.10 -11.60
C ALA A 154 -10.53 -9.43 -12.18
N PRO A 155 -11.54 -10.07 -11.56
CA PRO A 155 -12.01 -11.38 -11.97
C PRO A 155 -12.60 -11.42 -13.39
N ASP A 156 -13.27 -10.34 -13.78
CA ASP A 156 -13.89 -10.16 -15.09
C ASP A 156 -13.97 -8.68 -15.48
N THR A 157 -14.37 -8.43 -16.74
CA THR A 157 -14.45 -7.08 -17.32
C THR A 157 -15.57 -6.23 -16.71
N THR A 158 -16.65 -6.85 -16.24
CA THR A 158 -17.79 -6.16 -15.63
C THR A 158 -17.38 -5.56 -14.31
N ILE A 159 -16.79 -6.38 -13.43
CA ILE A 159 -16.26 -5.93 -12.12
C ILE A 159 -15.17 -4.89 -12.31
N ARG A 160 -14.27 -5.08 -13.29
CA ARG A 160 -13.21 -4.11 -13.57
C ARG A 160 -13.79 -2.73 -13.95
N THR A 161 -14.78 -2.72 -14.82
CA THR A 161 -15.41 -1.48 -15.31
C THR A 161 -16.14 -0.76 -14.18
N GLU A 162 -16.95 -1.49 -13.41
CA GLU A 162 -17.65 -0.97 -12.22
C GLU A 162 -16.67 -0.30 -11.23
N LEU A 163 -15.59 -0.99 -10.86
CA LEU A 163 -14.61 -0.44 -9.92
C LEU A 163 -13.86 0.76 -10.48
N GLN A 164 -13.59 0.79 -11.78
CA GLN A 164 -12.96 1.93 -12.44
C GLN A 164 -13.88 3.16 -12.46
N GLU A 165 -15.18 2.97 -12.70
CA GLU A 165 -16.18 4.03 -12.63
C GLU A 165 -16.31 4.60 -11.21
N LEU A 166 -16.37 3.73 -10.20
CA LEU A 166 -16.40 4.14 -8.78
C LEU A 166 -15.14 4.94 -8.41
N LEU A 167 -13.97 4.50 -8.85
CA LEU A 167 -12.70 5.18 -8.59
C LEU A 167 -12.67 6.56 -9.26
N ASN A 168 -13.07 6.64 -10.53
CA ASN A 168 -13.13 7.90 -11.27
C ASN A 168 -14.13 8.88 -10.65
N GLY A 169 -15.29 8.38 -10.20
CA GLY A 169 -16.28 9.17 -9.47
C GLY A 169 -15.70 9.78 -8.20
N CYS A 170 -15.03 8.99 -7.36
CA CYS A 170 -14.41 9.50 -6.13
C CYS A 170 -13.31 10.55 -6.40
N LEU A 171 -12.51 10.37 -7.45
CA LEU A 171 -11.47 11.35 -7.82
C LEU A 171 -12.05 12.70 -8.25
N LEU A 172 -13.22 12.71 -8.89
CA LEU A 172 -13.91 13.93 -9.29
C LEU A 172 -14.50 14.68 -8.08
N PHE A 173 -15.05 13.96 -7.10
CA PHE A 173 -15.62 14.59 -5.89
C PHE A 173 -14.55 15.03 -4.87
N GLY A 174 -13.39 14.37 -4.82
CA GLY A 174 -12.28 14.79 -3.94
C GLY A 174 -11.49 16.00 -4.42
N SER A 175 -11.86 16.59 -5.57
CA SER A 175 -11.20 17.75 -6.19
C SER A 175 -12.06 19.03 -6.16
N LEU A 176 -13.23 18.99 -5.51
CA LEU A 176 -14.14 20.12 -5.27
C LEU A 176 -14.05 20.58 -3.80
#